data_AF-A0A3N5VDM6-F1
#
_entry.id   AF-A0A3N5VDM6-F1
#
_cell.length_a   1.000
_cell.length_b   1.000
_cell.length_c   1.000
_cell.angle_alpha   90.00
_cell.angle_beta   90.00
_cell.angle_gamma   90.00
#
_symmetry.space_group_name_H-M   'P 1'
#
loop_
_entity.id
_entity.type
_entity.pdbx_description
1 polymer ?
#
loop_
_entity_poly.entity_id
_entity_poly.type
_entity_poly.pdbx_seq_one_letter_code
_entity_poly.pdbx_strand_id
1 'polypeptide(L)'
;DDAGGGFGLALAAMRASVRAADGRSPETRLLPALLAFLGLSEPNELLARLYVEKWTPDELAAFAPVVIRLAQEGDAMALQILREGATALAQLVAGAARALAFPDGPKVVLLGGCACSGDPYQPLIEAAIRSACPAARITPPAFSPVHGAALNALRAGGIHPLPELTFHHQQS
;
A
#
# COMPACT_ATOMS: atom_id res chain seq x y z
N ASP A 1 0.60 9.58 -6.21
CA ASP A 1 1.32 8.35 -6.59
C ASP A 1 0.93 7.24 -5.63
N ASP A 2 0.72 6.02 -6.12
CA ASP A 2 0.22 4.88 -5.33
C ASP A 2 1.36 3.94 -4.87
N ALA A 3 2.58 4.48 -4.70
CA ALA A 3 3.80 3.69 -4.53
C ALA A 3 3.78 2.73 -3.33
N GLY A 4 3.04 3.07 -2.27
CA GLY A 4 2.87 2.20 -1.10
C GLY A 4 1.54 1.44 -1.04
N GLY A 5 0.64 1.63 -2.02
CA GLY A 5 -0.57 0.84 -2.19
C GLY A 5 -0.29 -0.48 -2.91
N GLY A 6 -1.30 -1.34 -3.02
CA GLY A 6 -1.16 -2.67 -3.62
C GLY A 6 -0.61 -2.63 -5.05
N PHE A 7 -1.14 -1.73 -5.88
CA PHE A 7 -0.66 -1.55 -7.24
C PHE A 7 0.81 -1.09 -7.26
N GLY A 8 1.18 -0.11 -6.43
CA GLY A 8 2.57 0.37 -6.36
C GLY A 8 3.57 -0.71 -5.98
N LEU A 9 3.25 -1.50 -4.95
CA LEU A 9 4.09 -2.62 -4.52
C LEU A 9 4.26 -3.66 -5.63
N ALA A 10 3.14 -4.04 -6.26
CA ALA A 10 3.16 -5.03 -7.33
C ALA A 10 3.93 -4.54 -8.57
N LEU A 11 3.77 -3.27 -8.95
CA LEU A 11 4.52 -2.67 -10.05
C LEU A 11 6.02 -2.60 -9.76
N ALA A 12 6.41 -2.26 -8.52
CA ALA A 12 7.81 -2.27 -8.10
C ALA A 12 8.40 -3.69 -8.14
N ALA A 13 7.65 -4.69 -7.66
CA ALA A 13 8.04 -6.09 -7.71
C ALA A 13 8.18 -6.63 -9.14
N MET A 14 7.27 -6.25 -10.03
CA MET A 14 7.35 -6.60 -11.45
C MET A 14 8.61 -6.00 -12.09
N ARG A 15 8.90 -4.72 -11.85
CA ARG A 15 10.12 -4.06 -12.34
C ARG A 15 11.38 -4.73 -11.81
N ALA A 16 11.39 -5.11 -10.53
CA ALA A 16 12.51 -5.84 -9.93
C ALA A 16 12.68 -7.23 -10.56
N SER A 17 11.58 -7.94 -10.82
CA SER A 17 11.58 -9.27 -11.46
C SER A 17 12.15 -9.22 -12.87
N VAL A 18 11.76 -8.22 -13.68
CA VAL A 18 12.30 -8.02 -15.03
C VAL A 18 13.80 -7.72 -14.98
N ARG A 19 14.25 -6.86 -14.05
CA ARG A 19 15.68 -6.58 -13.86
C ARG A 19 16.46 -7.83 -13.49
N ALA A 20 15.90 -8.71 -12.65
CA ALA A 20 16.54 -9.97 -12.28
C ALA A 20 16.63 -10.93 -13.47
N ALA A 21 15.58 -11.03 -14.29
CA ALA A 21 15.58 -11.85 -15.51
C ALA A 21 16.68 -11.43 -16.50
N ASP A 22 16.93 -10.12 -16.62
CA ASP A 22 17.99 -9.59 -17.47
C ASP A 22 19.40 -9.68 -16.86
N GLY A 23 19.55 -10.26 -15.66
CA GLY A 23 20.82 -10.32 -14.92
C GLY A 23 21.29 -8.96 -14.35
N ARG A 24 20.38 -7.97 -14.25
CA ARG A 24 20.66 -6.59 -13.80
C ARG A 24 20.39 -6.36 -12.32
N SER A 25 19.99 -7.39 -11.59
CA SER A 25 19.87 -7.37 -10.12
C SER A 25 20.20 -8.75 -9.55
N PRO A 26 20.50 -8.85 -8.24
CA PRO A 26 20.65 -10.13 -7.56
C PRO A 26 19.42 -11.03 -7.75
N GLU A 27 19.62 -12.34 -7.62
CA GLU A 27 18.52 -13.30 -7.61
C GLU A 27 17.50 -12.93 -6.51
N THR A 28 16.22 -13.06 -6.87
CA THR A 28 15.09 -12.77 -5.98
C THR A 28 14.00 -13.78 -6.24
N ARG A 29 13.26 -14.14 -5.18
CA ARG A 29 12.08 -15.00 -5.24
C ARG A 29 10.88 -14.32 -5.90
N LEU A 30 10.97 -13.02 -6.20
CA LEU A 30 9.94 -12.25 -6.88
C LEU A 30 9.66 -12.75 -8.30
N LEU A 31 10.70 -13.04 -9.09
CA LEU A 31 10.53 -13.50 -10.48
C LEU A 31 9.80 -14.85 -10.57
N PRO A 32 10.25 -15.93 -9.89
CA PRO A 32 9.53 -17.20 -9.93
C PRO A 32 8.12 -17.09 -9.34
N ALA A 33 7.91 -16.26 -8.31
CA ALA A 33 6.58 -16.02 -7.76
C ALA A 33 5.66 -15.26 -8.73
N LEU A 34 6.20 -14.31 -9.48
CA LEU A 34 5.47 -13.56 -10.50
C LEU A 34 5.08 -14.47 -11.67
N LEU A 35 5.99 -15.30 -12.15
CA LEU A 35 5.68 -16.28 -13.20
C LEU A 35 4.58 -17.25 -12.75
N ALA A 36 4.70 -17.79 -11.54
CA ALA A 36 3.67 -18.67 -10.97
C ALA A 36 2.31 -17.96 -10.80
N PHE A 37 2.32 -16.70 -10.34
CA PHE A 37 1.10 -15.89 -10.19
C PHE A 37 0.40 -15.66 -11.54
N LEU A 38 1.17 -15.51 -12.62
CA LEU A 38 0.67 -15.26 -13.97
C LEU A 38 0.40 -16.53 -14.79
N GLY A 39 0.74 -17.71 -14.25
CA GLY A 39 0.66 -18.98 -14.97
C GLY A 39 1.64 -19.07 -16.15
N LEU A 40 2.78 -18.38 -16.07
CA LEU A 40 3.82 -18.36 -17.11
C LEU A 40 4.95 -19.31 -16.74
N SER A 41 5.59 -19.89 -17.75
CA SER A 41 6.71 -20.83 -17.52
C SER A 41 8.07 -20.13 -17.63
N GLU A 42 8.19 -19.15 -18.53
CA GLU A 42 9.46 -18.45 -18.78
C GLU A 42 9.38 -16.92 -18.66
N PRO A 43 10.48 -16.24 -18.24
CA PRO A 43 10.55 -14.78 -18.22
C PRO A 43 10.27 -14.09 -19.56
N ASN A 44 10.55 -14.73 -20.68
CA ASN A 44 10.27 -14.17 -22.01
C ASN A 44 8.76 -14.01 -22.27
N GLU A 45 7.93 -14.87 -21.68
CA GLU A 45 6.47 -14.77 -21.77
C GLU A 45 5.95 -13.54 -21.02
N LEU A 46 6.62 -13.14 -19.94
CA LEU A 46 6.27 -11.93 -19.18
C LEU A 46 6.39 -10.68 -20.05
N LEU A 47 7.50 -10.54 -20.80
CA LEU A 47 7.69 -9.42 -21.72
C LEU A 47 6.64 -9.42 -22.83
N ALA A 48 6.41 -10.58 -23.46
CA ALA A 48 5.39 -10.71 -24.49
C ALA A 48 4.01 -10.28 -23.97
N ARG A 49 3.66 -10.71 -22.76
CA ARG A 49 2.41 -10.35 -22.11
C ARG A 49 2.31 -8.85 -21.82
N LEU A 50 3.38 -8.21 -21.32
CA LEU A 50 3.40 -6.77 -21.10
C LEU A 50 3.25 -5.92 -22.37
N TYR A 51 3.76 -6.42 -23.51
CA TYR A 51 3.67 -5.72 -24.79
C TYR A 51 2.33 -5.95 -25.51
N VAL A 52 1.71 -7.12 -25.35
CA VAL A 52 0.52 -7.53 -26.11
C VAL A 52 -0.77 -7.40 -25.28
N GLU A 53 -0.73 -7.76 -24.01
CA GLU A 53 -1.85 -7.72 -23.08
C GLU A 53 -1.65 -6.59 -22.06
N LYS A 54 -2.48 -5.55 -22.14
CA LYS A 54 -2.50 -4.51 -21.11
C LYS A 54 -3.13 -5.07 -19.84
N TRP A 55 -2.37 -5.13 -18.74
CA TRP A 55 -2.94 -5.44 -17.44
C TRP A 55 -3.77 -4.29 -16.90
N THR A 56 -4.84 -4.65 -16.22
CA THR A 56 -5.57 -3.71 -15.39
C THR A 56 -4.80 -3.45 -14.09
N PRO A 57 -4.96 -2.26 -13.47
CA PRO A 57 -4.36 -1.98 -12.17
C PRO A 57 -4.76 -2.99 -11.09
N ASP A 58 -5.99 -3.49 -11.11
CA ASP A 58 -6.51 -4.43 -10.11
C ASP A 58 -5.86 -5.81 -10.23
N GLU A 59 -5.67 -6.32 -11.44
CA GLU A 59 -4.97 -7.59 -11.69
C GLU A 59 -3.53 -7.52 -11.17
N LEU A 60 -2.84 -6.41 -11.40
CA LEU A 60 -1.49 -6.24 -10.89
C LEU A 60 -1.48 -6.08 -9.37
N ALA A 61 -2.39 -5.29 -8.80
CA ALA A 61 -2.49 -5.10 -7.35
C ALA A 61 -2.72 -6.41 -6.58
N ALA A 62 -3.37 -7.40 -7.21
CA ALA A 62 -3.55 -8.73 -6.63
C ALA A 62 -2.24 -9.50 -6.40
N PHE A 63 -1.11 -9.06 -6.96
CA PHE A 63 0.21 -9.62 -6.67
C PHE A 63 0.82 -9.07 -5.36
N ALA A 64 0.34 -7.94 -4.84
CA ALA A 64 0.91 -7.31 -3.64
C ALA A 64 0.96 -8.21 -2.39
N PRO A 65 -0.07 -9.05 -2.08
CA PRO A 65 0.01 -10.00 -0.98
C PRO A 65 1.16 -11.00 -1.12
N VAL A 66 1.52 -11.39 -2.35
CA VAL A 66 2.67 -12.27 -2.61
C VAL A 66 3.98 -11.55 -2.29
N VAL A 67 4.09 -10.27 -2.64
CA VAL A 67 5.26 -9.44 -2.31
C VAL A 67 5.42 -9.32 -0.79
N ILE A 68 4.33 -9.06 -0.07
CA ILE A 68 4.33 -8.97 1.40
C ILE A 68 4.78 -10.29 2.03
N ARG A 69 4.22 -11.42 1.56
CA ARG A 69 4.62 -12.76 2.02
C ARG A 69 6.10 -13.03 1.78
N LEU A 70 6.63 -12.72 0.59
CA LEU A 70 8.05 -12.94 0.29
C LEU A 70 8.97 -12.10 1.18
N ALA A 71 8.58 -10.86 1.49
CA ALA A 71 9.32 -10.04 2.44
C ALA A 71 9.29 -10.66 3.85
N GLN A 72 8.16 -11.21 4.28
CA GLN A 72 8.02 -11.93 5.55
C GLN A 72 8.92 -13.18 5.59
N GLU A 73 9.07 -13.88 4.47
CA GLU A 73 9.94 -15.04 4.31
C GLU A 73 11.43 -14.67 4.11
N GLY A 74 11.80 -13.40 4.20
CA GLY A 74 13.19 -12.93 4.17
C GLY A 74 13.76 -12.61 2.79
N ASP A 75 12.93 -12.49 1.74
CA ASP A 75 13.40 -11.98 0.45
C ASP A 75 13.82 -10.50 0.58
N ALA A 76 15.10 -10.23 0.36
CA ALA A 76 15.69 -8.92 0.56
C ALA A 76 15.13 -7.85 -0.40
N MET A 77 14.82 -8.24 -1.65
CA MET A 77 14.27 -7.32 -2.64
C MET A 77 12.81 -6.98 -2.32
N ALA A 78 12.01 -7.98 -1.94
CA ALA A 78 10.65 -7.77 -1.49
C ALA A 78 10.61 -6.85 -0.25
N LEU A 79 11.49 -7.08 0.73
CA LEU A 79 11.60 -6.23 1.91
C LEU A 79 12.01 -4.79 1.56
N GLN A 80 12.91 -4.63 0.60
CA GLN A 80 13.30 -3.31 0.10
C GLN A 80 12.12 -2.57 -0.55
N ILE A 81 11.34 -3.26 -1.39
CA ILE A 81 10.13 -2.70 -2.00
C ILE A 81 9.14 -2.23 -0.94
N LEU A 82 8.92 -3.02 0.11
CA LEU A 82 8.05 -2.60 1.22
C LEU A 82 8.60 -1.37 1.94
N ARG A 83 9.90 -1.29 2.20
CA ARG A 83 10.51 -0.10 2.84
C ARG A 83 10.35 1.16 1.99
N GLU A 84 10.53 1.04 0.68
CA GLU A 84 10.34 2.14 -0.26
C GLU A 84 8.88 2.59 -0.30
N GLY A 85 7.93 1.64 -0.36
CA GLY A 85 6.49 1.92 -0.29
C GLY A 85 6.09 2.62 1.01
N ALA A 86 6.59 2.13 2.16
CA ALA A 86 6.37 2.74 3.47
C ALA A 86 6.93 4.17 3.53
N THR A 87 8.12 4.40 2.96
CA THR A 87 8.73 5.72 2.89
C THR A 87 7.90 6.69 2.05
N ALA A 88 7.39 6.24 0.90
CA ALA A 88 6.52 7.06 0.05
C ALA A 88 5.23 7.47 0.78
N LEU A 89 4.58 6.55 1.49
CA LEU A 89 3.40 6.86 2.31
C LEU A 89 3.71 7.87 3.43
N ALA A 90 4.84 7.70 4.11
CA ALA A 90 5.29 8.64 5.14
C ALA A 90 5.57 10.04 4.59
N GLN A 91 6.11 10.15 3.38
CA GLN A 91 6.30 11.44 2.69
C GLN A 91 4.96 12.13 2.38
N LEU A 92 3.93 11.37 1.98
CA LEU A 92 2.58 11.91 1.78
C LEU A 92 2.00 12.46 3.09
N VAL A 93 2.14 11.71 4.19
CA VAL A 93 1.69 12.17 5.52
C VAL A 93 2.41 13.44 5.95
N ALA A 94 3.73 13.48 5.83
CA ALA A 94 4.53 14.65 6.20
C ALA A 94 4.21 15.87 5.32
N GLY A 95 3.97 15.66 4.02
CA GLY A 95 3.52 16.69 3.09
C GLY A 95 2.17 17.28 3.49
N ALA A 96 1.17 16.43 3.74
CA ALA A 96 -0.15 16.86 4.20
C ALA A 96 -0.08 17.59 5.53
N ALA A 97 0.76 17.12 6.47
CA ALA A 97 0.91 17.75 7.77
C ALA A 97 1.44 19.19 7.69
N ARG A 98 2.43 19.43 6.82
CA ARG A 98 2.97 20.77 6.57
C ARG A 98 1.95 21.67 5.88
N ALA A 99 1.23 21.15 4.88
CA ALA A 99 0.27 21.94 4.10
C ALA A 99 -0.95 22.39 4.93
N LEU A 100 -1.39 21.57 5.89
CA LEU A 100 -2.57 21.84 6.72
C LEU A 100 -2.25 22.43 8.09
N ALA A 101 -0.97 22.67 8.38
CA ALA A 101 -0.48 23.31 9.61
C ALA A 101 -1.05 22.70 10.91
N PHE A 102 -0.99 21.37 11.07
CA PHE A 102 -1.45 20.71 12.30
C PHE A 102 -0.53 21.05 13.49
N PRO A 103 -0.97 21.83 14.49
CA PRO A 103 -0.10 22.29 15.59
C PRO A 103 0.36 21.14 16.47
N ASP A 104 -0.54 20.18 16.73
CA ASP A 104 -0.30 19.00 17.58
C ASP A 104 0.05 17.74 16.78
N GLY A 105 0.40 17.91 15.50
CA GLY A 105 0.61 16.83 14.55
C GLY A 105 -0.69 16.16 14.03
N PRO A 106 -0.61 15.49 12.86
CA PRO A 106 -1.78 14.86 12.25
C PRO A 106 -2.21 13.61 13.02
N LYS A 107 -3.52 13.35 13.05
CA LYS A 107 -4.04 12.01 13.33
C LYS A 107 -4.02 11.22 12.01
N VAL A 108 -3.39 10.05 12.02
CA VAL A 108 -3.22 9.21 10.83
C VAL A 108 -3.95 7.88 11.05
N VAL A 109 -4.79 7.53 10.08
CA VAL A 109 -5.47 6.24 10.04
C VAL A 109 -4.98 5.51 8.80
N LEU A 110 -4.51 4.27 8.98
CA LEU A 110 -4.14 3.41 7.86
C LEU A 110 -5.40 2.74 7.30
N LEU A 111 -5.59 2.84 5.99
CA LEU A 111 -6.71 2.25 5.26
C LEU A 111 -6.17 1.48 4.05
N GLY A 112 -6.84 0.38 3.70
CA GLY A 112 -6.49 -0.47 2.55
C GLY A 112 -5.85 -1.80 2.95
N GLY A 113 -6.17 -2.86 2.19
CA GLY A 113 -5.81 -4.24 2.54
C GLY A 113 -4.31 -4.50 2.73
N CYS A 114 -3.45 -3.86 1.90
CA CYS A 114 -2.00 -4.01 2.05
C CYS A 114 -1.46 -3.25 3.26
N ALA A 115 -1.91 -2.01 3.49
CA ALA A 115 -1.45 -1.20 4.62
C ALA A 115 -1.88 -1.79 5.98
N CYS A 116 -2.98 -2.55 6.00
CA CYS A 116 -3.51 -3.24 7.18
C CYS A 116 -3.23 -4.76 7.17
N SER A 117 -2.28 -5.23 6.36
CA SER A 117 -1.98 -6.67 6.22
C SER A 117 -1.22 -7.27 7.41
N GLY A 118 -0.86 -6.45 8.40
CA GLY A 118 -0.04 -6.85 9.54
C GLY A 118 1.45 -6.90 9.17
N ASP A 119 2.16 -7.87 9.72
CA ASP A 119 3.60 -8.01 9.52
C ASP A 119 3.96 -8.45 8.09
N PRO A 120 5.09 -7.99 7.54
CA PRO A 120 5.98 -6.95 8.10
C PRO A 120 5.57 -5.54 7.69
N TYR A 121 4.55 -5.36 6.84
CA TYR A 121 4.38 -4.09 6.14
C TYR A 121 3.77 -2.97 7.00
N GLN A 122 2.76 -3.29 7.79
CA GLN A 122 2.13 -2.29 8.66
C GLN A 122 3.15 -1.67 9.65
N PRO A 123 3.98 -2.43 10.37
CA PRO A 123 5.04 -1.85 11.22
C PRO A 123 6.04 -0.99 10.45
N LEU A 124 6.39 -1.35 9.20
CA LEU A 124 7.28 -0.53 8.37
C LEU A 124 6.66 0.82 8.03
N ILE A 125 5.37 0.85 7.69
CA ILE A 125 4.62 2.09 7.45
C ILE A 125 4.60 2.95 8.72
N GLU A 126 4.27 2.35 9.86
CA GLU A 126 4.19 3.06 11.14
C GLU A 126 5.55 3.64 11.57
N ALA A 127 6.63 2.88 11.37
CA ALA A 127 7.99 3.35 11.64
C ALA A 127 8.38 4.51 10.72
N ALA A 128 8.10 4.38 9.41
CA ALA A 128 8.39 5.43 8.43
C ALA A 128 7.63 6.73 8.74
N ILE A 129 6.34 6.64 9.09
CA ILE A 129 5.52 7.79 9.46
C ILE A 129 6.08 8.47 10.71
N ARG A 130 6.39 7.71 11.77
CA ARG A 130 6.97 8.27 13.00
C ARG A 130 8.31 8.95 12.76
N SER A 131 9.13 8.41 11.85
CA SER A 131 10.40 9.03 11.47
C SER A 131 10.21 10.32 10.69
N ALA A 132 9.27 10.38 9.74
CA ALA A 132 9.03 11.54 8.89
C ALA A 132 8.21 12.64 9.57
N CYS A 133 7.34 12.26 10.51
CA CYS A 133 6.47 13.16 11.26
C CYS A 133 6.36 12.66 12.72
N PRO A 134 7.32 13.01 13.60
CA PRO A 134 7.35 12.54 14.99
C PRO A 134 6.12 12.89 15.83
N ALA A 135 5.43 13.98 15.47
CA ALA A 135 4.18 14.40 16.13
C ALA A 135 2.93 13.66 15.61
N ALA A 136 3.05 12.81 14.59
CA ALA A 136 1.92 12.06 14.06
C ALA A 136 1.41 11.03 15.08
N ARG A 137 0.09 10.99 15.25
CA ARG A 137 -0.58 9.96 16.06
C ARG A 137 -1.26 8.96 15.14
N ILE A 138 -0.70 7.77 15.06
CA ILE A 138 -1.29 6.67 14.30
C ILE A 138 -2.36 6.03 15.17
N THR A 139 -3.59 6.00 14.68
CA THR A 139 -4.74 5.45 15.39
C THR A 139 -5.40 4.35 14.56
N PRO A 140 -5.90 3.28 15.18
CA PRO A 140 -6.72 2.31 14.47
C PRO A 140 -7.95 3.00 13.86
N PRO A 141 -8.50 2.48 12.75
CA PRO A 141 -9.71 3.03 12.18
C PRO A 141 -10.83 3.00 13.22
N ALA A 142 -11.31 4.19 13.62
CA ALA A 142 -12.41 4.33 14.57
C ALA A 142 -13.76 3.84 14.01
N PHE A 143 -13.84 3.65 12.68
CA PHE A 143 -15.06 3.29 11.97
C PHE A 143 -14.75 2.31 10.84
N SER A 144 -15.72 1.45 10.50
CA SER A 144 -15.60 0.57 9.34
C SER A 144 -15.41 1.39 8.04
N PRO A 145 -14.74 0.86 7.01
CA PRO A 145 -14.38 1.56 5.75
C PRO A 145 -15.52 2.31 5.05
N VAL A 146 -16.77 1.91 5.34
CA VAL A 146 -18.00 2.48 4.78
C VAL A 146 -18.23 3.94 5.19
N HIS A 147 -17.74 4.36 6.36
CA HIS A 147 -18.02 5.69 6.90
C HIS A 147 -17.17 6.80 6.26
N GLY A 148 -15.96 6.49 5.78
CA GLY A 148 -15.10 7.46 5.11
C GLY A 148 -15.67 7.96 3.78
N ALA A 149 -16.28 7.04 3.01
CA ALA A 149 -17.00 7.37 1.79
C ALA A 149 -18.27 8.19 2.09
N ALA A 150 -19.03 7.81 3.13
CA ALA A 150 -20.22 8.54 3.56
C ALA A 150 -19.89 9.97 4.04
N LEU A 151 -18.80 10.15 4.79
CA LEU A 151 -18.37 11.45 5.28
C LEU A 151 -17.87 12.36 4.14
N ASN A 152 -17.19 11.79 3.14
CA ASN A 152 -16.78 12.50 1.93
C ASN A 152 -17.99 12.87 1.06
N ALA A 153 -19.00 12.01 0.95
CA ALA A 153 -20.25 12.30 0.24
C ALA A 153 -21.07 13.40 0.93
N LEU A 154 -21.16 13.38 2.27
CA LEU A 154 -21.84 14.42 3.05
C LEU A 154 -21.15 15.79 2.95
N ARG A 155 -19.81 15.81 2.89
CA ARG A 155 -19.04 17.04 2.63
C ARG A 155 -19.20 17.53 1.19
N ALA A 156 -19.20 16.64 0.21
CA ALA A 156 -19.45 17.00 -1.19
C ALA A 156 -20.89 17.52 -1.40
N GLY A 157 -21.84 17.13 -0.55
CA GLY A 157 -23.22 17.61 -0.53
C GLY A 157 -23.48 18.88 0.31
N GLY A 158 -22.46 19.50 0.91
CA GLY A 158 -22.59 20.82 1.57
C GLY A 158 -23.21 20.82 2.96
N ILE A 159 -23.24 19.70 3.69
CA ILE A 159 -23.82 19.63 5.04
C ILE A 159 -22.78 20.02 6.11
N HIS A 160 -23.01 21.15 6.78
CA HIS A 160 -22.30 21.59 7.99
C HIS A 160 -23.29 22.16 9.03
N PRO A 161 -23.19 21.83 10.34
CA PRO A 161 -22.25 20.94 11.00
C PRO A 161 -22.72 19.48 10.99
N LEU A 162 -21.79 18.54 11.08
CA LEU A 162 -22.11 17.11 11.19
C LEU A 162 -22.73 16.86 12.57
N PRO A 163 -23.95 16.30 12.66
CA PRO A 163 -24.48 15.87 13.95
C PRO A 163 -23.54 14.83 14.57
N GLU A 164 -23.39 14.84 15.90
CA GLU A 164 -22.83 13.70 16.61
C GLU A 164 -23.70 12.48 16.32
N LEU A 165 -23.28 11.66 15.37
CA LEU A 165 -23.96 10.43 15.02
C LEU A 165 -23.68 9.40 16.11
N THR A 166 -24.50 9.43 17.16
CA THR A 166 -24.58 8.37 18.17
C THR A 166 -25.37 7.21 17.56
N PHE A 167 -24.67 6.23 17.01
CA PHE A 167 -25.30 4.97 16.62
C PHE A 167 -25.24 4.00 17.79
N HIS A 168 -26.40 3.73 18.40
CA HIS A 168 -26.56 2.67 19.38
C HIS A 168 -26.27 1.32 18.71
N HIS A 169 -25.22 0.64 19.18
CA HIS A 169 -24.95 -0.74 18.84
C HIS A 169 -26.08 -1.61 19.41
N GLN A 170 -27.05 -1.97 18.57
CA GLN A 170 -27.94 -3.09 18.85
C GLN A 170 -27.26 -4.34 18.27
N GLN A 171 -26.72 -5.16 19.17
CA GLN A 171 -26.31 -6.52 18.87
C GLN A 171 -27.54 -7.39 18.64
N SER A 172 -27.53 -8.17 17.57
CA SER A 172 -28.25 -9.44 17.43
C SER A 172 -27.41 -10.34 16.53
#